data_AF-A0A352GR99-F1
#
_entry.id   AF-A0A352GR99-F1
#
_cell.length_a   1.000
_cell.length_b   1.000
_cell.length_c   1.000
_cell.angle_alpha   90.00
_cell.angle_beta   90.00
_cell.angle_gamma   90.00
#
_symmetry.space_group_name_H-M   'P 1'
#
loop_
_entity.id
_entity.type
_entity.pdbx_description
1 polymer ?
#
loop_
_entity_poly.entity_id
_entity_poly.type
_entity_poly.pdbx_seq_one_letter_code
_entity_poly.pdbx_strand_id
1 'polypeptide(L)' 'AARCLEKSAQAIKPTGDPFTADGIGMALANRELMQTLRETGQITGGPRPFSKADRSRFLDRLEVMVQTAKRQAPG' A
#
# COMPACT_ATOMS: atom_id res chain seq x y z
N ALA A 1 2.61 4.15 6.23
CA ALA A 1 1.88 2.88 6.25
C ALA A 1 2.30 2.01 7.44
N ALA A 2 3.58 1.68 7.63
CA ALA A 2 4.05 0.87 8.79
C ALA A 2 3.60 1.43 10.14
N ARG A 3 3.87 2.72 10.40
CA ARG A 3 3.40 3.44 11.60
C ARG A 3 1.88 3.45 11.81
N CYS A 4 1.08 3.25 10.76
CA CYS A 4 -0.38 3.16 10.87
C CYS A 4 -0.77 1.77 11.40
N LEU A 5 -0.19 0.72 10.82
CA LEU A 5 -0.42 -0.66 11.27
C LEU A 5 0.08 -0.90 12.71
N GLU A 6 1.20 -0.27 13.10
CA GLU A 6 1.69 -0.29 14.48
C GLU A 6 0.69 0.29 15.49
N LYS A 7 -0.18 1.21 15.05
CA LYS A 7 -1.25 1.79 15.87
C LYS A 7 -2.59 1.08 15.68
N SER A 8 -2.59 -0.13 15.15
CA SER A 8 -3.79 -0.90 14.80
C SER A 8 -4.72 -0.20 13.80
N ALA A 9 -4.22 0.80 13.07
CA ALA A 9 -4.97 1.47 12.02
C ALA A 9 -4.79 0.73 10.69
N GLN A 10 -5.81 0.76 9.84
CA GLN A 10 -5.75 0.16 8.52
C GLN A 10 -5.04 1.09 7.52
N ALA A 11 -4.31 0.53 6.56
CA ALA A 11 -3.66 1.28 5.49
C ALA A 11 -3.86 0.58 4.13
N ILE A 12 -3.92 1.35 3.05
CA ILE A 12 -4.15 0.86 1.69
C ILE A 12 -3.09 1.42 0.72
N LYS A 13 -2.66 0.59 -0.23
CA LYS A 13 -1.75 0.99 -1.31
C LYS A 13 -2.47 1.87 -2.33
N PRO A 14 -1.76 2.75 -3.06
CA PRO A 14 -2.35 3.50 -4.16
C PRO A 14 -3.01 2.63 -5.24
N THR A 15 -2.57 1.38 -5.39
CA THR A 15 -3.17 0.39 -6.31
C THR A 15 -4.48 -0.22 -5.79
N GLY A 16 -4.87 0.08 -4.55
CA GLY A 16 -6.08 -0.42 -3.91
C GLY A 16 -5.89 -1.68 -3.06
N ASP A 17 -4.70 -2.27 -3.03
CA ASP A 17 -4.45 -3.44 -2.19
C ASP A 17 -4.20 -3.01 -0.72
N PRO A 18 -4.83 -3.64 0.27
CA PRO A 18 -4.58 -3.32 1.67
C PRO A 18 -3.14 -3.65 2.08
N PHE A 19 -2.57 -2.83 2.95
CA PHE A 19 -1.36 -3.19 3.67
C PHE A 19 -1.72 -4.08 4.85
N THR A 20 -1.04 -5.21 4.97
CA THR A 20 -1.09 -6.09 6.14
C THR A 20 0.20 -5.96 6.92
N ALA A 21 0.17 -6.26 8.23
CA ALA A 21 1.36 -6.24 9.07
C ALA A 21 2.42 -7.22 8.55
N ASP A 22 2.00 -8.41 8.11
CA ASP A 22 2.89 -9.42 7.53
C ASP A 22 3.50 -9.00 6.18
N GLY A 23 2.72 -8.27 5.36
CA GLY A 23 3.12 -7.90 4.01
C GLY A 23 3.91 -6.60 3.91
N ILE A 24 3.83 -5.71 4.91
CA ILE A 24 4.43 -4.38 4.80
C ILE A 24 5.96 -4.40 4.90
N GLY A 25 6.53 -5.30 5.70
CA GLY A 25 7.98 -5.46 5.82
C GLY A 25 8.59 -5.88 4.49
N MET A 26 8.01 -6.91 3.85
CA MET A 26 8.43 -7.36 2.52
C MET A 26 8.24 -6.27 1.45
N ALA A 27 7.15 -5.51 1.51
CA ALA A 27 6.92 -4.41 0.57
C ALA A 27 7.96 -3.28 0.71
N LEU A 28 8.38 -2.97 1.94
CA LEU A 28 9.44 -1.98 2.22
C LEU A 28 10.81 -2.50 1.77
N ALA A 29 11.18 -3.72 2.15
CA ALA A 29 12.45 -4.33 1.76
C ALA A 29 12.58 -4.42 0.24
N ASN A 30 11.53 -4.82 -0.48
CA ASN A 30 11.55 -4.86 -1.93
C ASN A 30 11.66 -3.45 -2.55
N ARG A 31 11.04 -2.43 -1.93
CA ARG A 31 11.16 -1.05 -2.39
C ARG A 31 12.60 -0.54 -2.27
N GLU A 32 13.26 -0.82 -1.14
CA GLU A 32 14.66 -0.46 -0.90
C GLU A 32 15.58 -1.18 -1.87
N LEU A 33 15.42 -2.50 -2.04
CA LEU A 33 16.19 -3.31 -2.98
C LEU A 33 16.06 -2.76 -4.41
N MET A 34 14.83 -2.52 -4.87
CA MET A 34 14.57 -1.96 -6.21
C MET A 34 15.06 -0.51 -6.35
N GLN A 35 15.19 0.23 -5.26
CA GLN A 35 15.81 1.55 -5.26
C GLN A 35 17.32 1.43 -5.45
N THR A 36 17.98 0.59 -4.67
CA THR A 36 19.42 0.32 -4.81
C THR A 36 19.77 -0.15 -6.22
N LEU A 37 19.01 -1.08 -6.80
CA LEU A 37 19.24 -1.56 -8.17
C LEU A 37 19.08 -0.48 -9.25
N ARG A 38 18.20 0.51 -9.02
CA ARG A 38 18.05 1.67 -9.90
C ARG A 38 19.23 2.64 -9.74
N GLU A 39 19.70 2.85 -8.51
CA GLU A 39 20.86 3.70 -8.22
C GLU A 39 22.16 3.13 -8.81
N THR A 40 22.31 1.80 -8.80
CA THR A 40 23.48 1.12 -9.40
C THR A 40 23.38 0.96 -10.92
N GLY A 41 22.33 1.50 -11.55
CA GLY A 41 22.12 1.40 -13.00
C GLY A 41 21.84 0.00 -13.53
N GLN A 42 21.59 -0.99 -12.65
CA GLN A 42 21.30 -2.37 -13.05
C GLN A 42 19.85 -2.54 -13.52
N ILE A 43 18.94 -1.71 -13.03
CA ILE A 43 17.56 -1.61 -13.52
C ILE A 43 17.30 -0.17 -13.96
N THR A 44 16.97 0.01 -15.24
CA THR A 44 16.64 1.32 -15.83
C THR A 44 15.13 1.56 -15.95
N GLY A 45 14.31 0.52 -15.76
CA GLY A 45 12.84 0.61 -15.80
C GLY A 45 12.23 0.97 -14.45
N GLY A 46 11.34 1.96 -14.45
CA GLY A 46 10.52 2.30 -13.28
C GLY A 46 9.35 1.32 -13.08
N PRO A 47 8.70 1.35 -11.90
CA PRO A 47 7.45 0.62 -11.70
C PRO A 47 6.39 1.07 -12.72
N ARG A 48 5.43 0.19 -13.02
CA ARG A 48 4.32 0.48 -13.93
C ARG A 48 3.67 1.84 -13.58
N PRO A 49 3.34 2.67 -14.59
CA PRO A 49 2.64 3.93 -14.34
C PRO A 49 1.27 3.69 -13.72
N PHE A 50 0.88 4.60 -12.84
CA PHE A 50 -0.44 4.63 -12.22
C PHE A 50 -1.53 4.79 -13.27
N SER A 51 -2.55 3.93 -13.23
CA SER A 51 -3.62 3.89 -14.22
C SER A 51 -4.98 4.29 -13.64
N LYS A 52 -5.95 4.62 -14.51
CA LYS A 52 -7.33 4.92 -14.10
C LYS A 52 -7.97 3.75 -13.34
N ALA A 53 -7.63 2.51 -13.69
CA ALA A 53 -8.11 1.32 -13.02
C ALA A 53 -7.62 1.23 -11.57
N ASP A 54 -6.37 1.64 -11.31
CA ASP A 54 -5.81 1.69 -9.95
C ASP A 54 -6.58 2.70 -9.09
N ARG A 55 -6.93 3.86 -9.66
CA ARG A 55 -7.76 4.86 -8.98
C ARG A 55 -9.14 4.31 -8.61
N SER A 56 -9.82 3.62 -9.52
CA SER A 56 -11.12 3.01 -9.22
C SER A 56 -11.00 1.99 -8.09
N ARG A 57 -10.04 1.06 -8.21
CA ARG A 57 -9.81 0.02 -7.21
C ARG A 57 -9.48 0.59 -5.84
N PHE A 58 -8.68 1.65 -5.80
CA PHE A 58 -8.36 2.38 -4.58
C PHE A 58 -9.62 2.93 -3.91
N LEU A 59 -10.48 3.63 -4.66
CA LEU A 59 -11.70 4.23 -4.12
C LEU A 59 -12.68 3.16 -3.61
N ASP A 60 -12.88 2.09 -4.39
CA ASP A 60 -13.76 0.98 -4.01
C ASP A 60 -13.32 0.34 -2.68
N ARG A 61 -12.01 0.10 -2.54
CA ARG A 61 -11.43 -0.53 -1.36
C ARG A 61 -11.37 0.41 -0.17
N LEU A 62 -11.11 1.70 -0.39
CA LEU A 62 -11.14 2.72 0.64
C LEU A 62 -12.54 2.82 1.26
N GLU A 63 -13.60 2.83 0.44
CA GLU A 63 -14.98 2.87 0.91
C GLU A 63 -15.29 1.67 1.80
N VAL A 64 -14.94 0.45 1.36
CA VAL A 64 -15.12 -0.77 2.16
C VAL A 64 -14.40 -0.67 3.49
N MET A 65 -13.14 -0.21 3.50
CA MET A 65 -12.34 -0.08 4.73
C MET A 65 -12.96 0.94 5.70
N VAL A 66 -13.40 2.10 5.21
CA VAL A 66 -14.05 3.12 6.03
C VAL A 66 -15.34 2.57 6.64
N GLN A 67 -16.19 1.91 5.86
CA GLN A 67 -17.44 1.32 6.38
C GLN A 67 -17.17 0.22 7.42
N THR A 68 -16.17 -0.63 7.19
CA THR A 68 -15.76 -1.63 8.18
C THR A 68 -15.25 -0.97 9.46
N ALA A 69 -14.39 0.05 9.36
CA ALA A 69 -13.86 0.77 10.52
C ALA A 69 -14.99 1.46 11.33
N LYS A 70 -15.97 2.07 10.66
CA LYS A 70 -17.14 2.67 11.32
C LYS A 70 -17.97 1.65 12.10
N ARG A 71 -18.08 0.41 11.62
CA ARG A 71 -18.80 -0.67 12.32
C ARG A 71 -18.03 -1.23 13.51
N GLN A 72 -16.70 -1.13 13.49
CA GLN A 72 -15.82 -1.64 14.54
C GLN A 72 -15.56 -0.63 15.66
N ALA A 73 -15.83 0.66 15.43
CA ALA A 73 -15.75 1.67 16.47
C ALA A 73 -16.89 1.44 17.50
N PRO A 74 -16.58 1.23 18.79
CA PRO A 74 -17.61 1.29 19.83
C PRO A 74 -18.15 2.74 19.85
N GLY A 75 -19.48 2.86 19.91
CA GLY A 75 -20.16 4.15 20.04
C GLY A 75 -19.86 4.83 21.37
#